data_AF-A0A7S4CZ40-F1
#
_entry.id   AF-A0A7S4CZ40-F1
#
_cell.length_a   1.000
_cell.length_b   1.000
_cell.length_c   1.000
_cell.angle_alpha   90.00
_cell.angle_beta   90.00
_cell.angle_gamma   90.00
#
_symmetry.space_group_name_H-M   'P 1'
#
loop_
_entity.id
_entity.type
_entity.pdbx_description
1 polymer ?
#
loop_
_entity_poly.entity_id
_entity_poly.type
_entity_poly.pdbx_seq_one_letter_code
_entity_poly.pdbx_strand_id
1 'polypeptide(L)'
;VGAGVGSLPGTSAEILDDTIRSELAPGRLSTAQWLDVITEAHRAGLPTSSTMMYGHIETPEHVAAHLHTLRTLQHKTSGFTEFVPLSFVASEAPVYKDRAKRKSLQVRSGPTGREVVLTHAVARIMLAGCIDNVQVSWPKEGLRMAQVLLNCGANDLGGVLMNESISTAAGATHGQCASPKALRLVAQDAGRVAVQRNT
;
A
#
# COMPACT_ATOMS: atom_id res chain seq x y z
N VAL A 1 19.45 13.69 -8.17
CA VAL A 1 18.94 14.71 -7.22
C VAL A 1 19.49 16.07 -7.63
N GLY A 2 18.67 17.11 -7.85
CA GLY A 2 19.19 18.41 -8.32
C GLY A 2 18.14 19.43 -8.80
N ALA A 3 16.95 18.96 -9.18
CA ALA A 3 15.82 19.83 -9.58
C ALA A 3 14.72 19.97 -8.49
N GLY A 4 14.98 19.51 -7.26
CA GLY A 4 14.07 19.70 -6.11
C GLY A 4 13.22 18.50 -5.68
N VAL A 5 13.26 17.36 -6.39
CA VAL A 5 12.56 16.13 -5.97
C VAL A 5 13.34 15.41 -4.86
N GLY A 6 12.69 15.16 -3.73
CA GLY A 6 13.28 14.53 -2.53
C GLY A 6 12.96 13.04 -2.32
N SER A 7 11.88 12.53 -2.91
CA SER A 7 11.49 11.11 -2.91
C SER A 7 10.51 10.83 -4.03
N LEU A 8 10.28 9.55 -4.36
CA LEU A 8 9.19 9.14 -5.26
C LEU A 8 8.18 8.24 -4.54
N PRO A 9 6.88 8.42 -4.78
CA PRO A 9 5.89 7.48 -4.27
C PRO A 9 5.96 6.16 -5.05
N GLY A 10 5.92 5.03 -4.34
CA GLY A 10 5.80 3.68 -4.89
C GLY A 10 4.44 3.33 -5.47
N THR A 11 3.59 4.33 -5.73
CA THR A 11 2.25 4.18 -6.28
C THR A 11 2.28 3.53 -7.67
N SER A 12 1.15 2.93 -8.09
CA SER A 12 0.98 2.24 -9.39
C SER A 12 1.57 0.83 -9.49
N ALA A 13 2.01 0.22 -8.38
CA ALA A 13 2.47 -1.16 -8.38
C ALA A 13 1.31 -2.17 -8.46
N GLU A 14 0.10 -1.82 -7.99
CA GLU A 14 -1.04 -2.75 -7.92
C GLU A 14 -0.58 -4.11 -7.36
N ILE A 15 -0.80 -5.20 -8.10
CA ILE A 15 0.03 -6.40 -8.01
C ILE A 15 1.08 -6.34 -9.12
N LEU A 16 2.33 -6.70 -8.82
CA LEU A 16 3.44 -6.78 -9.78
C LEU A 16 3.36 -8.11 -10.54
N ASP A 17 2.28 -8.27 -11.28
CA ASP A 17 1.99 -9.37 -12.18
C ASP A 17 1.31 -8.80 -13.44
N ASP A 18 1.89 -9.03 -14.62
CA ASP A 18 1.42 -8.38 -15.84
C ASP A 18 0.02 -8.86 -16.27
N THR A 19 -0.38 -10.08 -15.90
CA THR A 19 -1.74 -10.58 -16.15
C THR A 19 -2.73 -9.78 -15.30
N ILE A 20 -2.47 -9.65 -14.00
CA ILE A 20 -3.33 -8.87 -13.09
C ILE A 20 -3.38 -7.40 -13.51
N ARG A 21 -2.24 -6.81 -13.88
CA ARG A 21 -2.15 -5.41 -14.32
C ARG A 21 -2.91 -5.15 -15.61
N SER A 22 -2.83 -6.06 -16.59
CA SER A 22 -3.58 -5.94 -17.84
C SER A 22 -5.09 -5.90 -17.63
N GLU A 23 -5.58 -6.64 -16.62
CA GLU A 23 -7.00 -6.71 -16.29
C GLU A 23 -7.48 -5.50 -15.47
N LEU A 24 -6.70 -5.06 -14.48
CA LEU A 24 -7.12 -3.99 -13.57
C LEU A 24 -6.85 -2.58 -14.09
N ALA A 25 -5.70 -2.38 -14.73
CA ALA A 25 -5.20 -1.06 -15.08
C ALA A 25 -4.47 -1.10 -16.45
N PRO A 26 -5.19 -1.40 -17.54
CA PRO A 26 -4.60 -1.44 -18.88
C PRO A 26 -3.95 -0.09 -19.22
N GLY A 27 -2.75 -0.15 -19.81
CA GLY A 27 -1.95 1.04 -20.17
C GLY A 27 -1.03 1.57 -19.06
N ARG A 28 -1.01 0.95 -17.87
CA ARG A 28 0.06 1.17 -16.88
C ARG A 28 1.35 0.49 -17.32
N LEU A 29 2.48 0.92 -16.73
CA LEU A 29 3.79 0.30 -16.93
C LEU A 29 3.73 -1.23 -16.72
N SER A 30 4.51 -2.00 -17.46
CA SER A 30 4.73 -3.41 -17.11
C SER A 30 5.48 -3.53 -15.78
N THR A 31 5.49 -4.72 -15.20
CA THR A 31 6.24 -5.03 -13.98
C THR A 31 7.73 -4.72 -14.17
N ALA A 32 8.30 -5.11 -15.31
CA ALA A 32 9.70 -4.81 -15.64
C ALA A 32 9.97 -3.29 -15.71
N GLN A 33 9.12 -2.53 -16.40
CA GLN A 33 9.26 -1.08 -16.50
C GLN A 33 9.14 -0.40 -15.12
N TRP A 34 8.24 -0.87 -14.27
CA TRP A 34 8.13 -0.36 -12.90
C TRP A 34 9.41 -0.63 -12.11
N LEU A 35 9.96 -1.84 -12.20
CA LEU A 35 11.23 -2.19 -11.53
C LEU A 35 12.40 -1.35 -12.04
N ASP A 36 12.48 -1.08 -13.34
CA ASP A 36 13.52 -0.22 -13.91
C ASP A 36 13.43 1.19 -13.35
N VAL A 37 12.24 1.81 -13.34
CA VAL A 37 12.02 3.16 -12.80
C VAL A 37 12.44 3.25 -11.33
N ILE A 38 12.03 2.30 -10.50
CA ILE A 38 12.38 2.30 -9.07
C ILE A 38 13.87 2.05 -8.86
N THR A 39 14.47 1.15 -9.65
CA THR A 39 15.91 0.89 -9.59
C THR A 39 16.71 2.14 -9.93
N GLU A 40 16.33 2.84 -10.99
CA GLU A 40 16.99 4.10 -11.39
C GLU A 40 16.78 5.21 -10.37
N ALA A 41 15.59 5.29 -9.75
CA ALA A 41 15.35 6.22 -8.65
C ALA A 41 16.31 5.96 -7.47
N HIS A 42 16.42 4.71 -7.04
CA HIS A 42 17.31 4.33 -5.94
C HIS A 42 18.78 4.57 -6.30
N ARG A 43 19.21 4.26 -7.54
CA ARG A 43 20.56 4.56 -8.06
C ARG A 43 20.86 6.06 -8.06
N ALA A 44 19.86 6.87 -8.36
CA ALA A 44 19.96 8.33 -8.32
C ALA A 44 19.92 8.91 -6.88
N GLY A 45 19.86 8.06 -5.85
CA GLY A 45 19.80 8.46 -4.44
C GLY A 45 18.41 8.95 -4.00
N LEU A 46 17.36 8.66 -4.77
CA LEU A 46 15.99 9.02 -4.41
C LEU A 46 15.32 7.86 -3.65
N PRO A 47 14.99 8.02 -2.37
CA PRO A 47 14.22 7.02 -1.65
C PRO A 47 12.80 6.92 -2.22
N THR A 48 12.21 5.73 -2.13
CA THR A 48 10.83 5.51 -2.56
C THR A 48 10.00 4.77 -1.53
N SER A 49 8.69 4.95 -1.57
CA SER A 49 7.79 4.02 -0.89
C SER A 49 7.55 2.79 -1.77
N SER A 50 6.95 1.74 -1.23
CA SER A 50 6.47 0.59 -2.00
C SER A 50 5.00 0.34 -1.65
N THR A 51 4.18 -0.03 -2.64
CA THR A 51 2.73 -0.21 -2.43
C THR A 51 2.25 -1.52 -3.02
N MET A 52 1.18 -2.08 -2.47
CA MET A 52 0.50 -3.24 -3.04
C MET A 52 -1.00 -3.09 -2.89
N MET A 53 -1.73 -3.00 -4.01
CA MET A 53 -3.18 -3.02 -3.96
C MET A 53 -3.66 -4.47 -3.93
N TYR A 54 -4.57 -4.80 -3.01
CA TYR A 54 -5.07 -6.18 -2.79
C TYR A 54 -6.56 -6.20 -2.47
N GLY A 55 -7.15 -7.40 -2.49
CA GLY A 55 -8.56 -7.66 -2.30
C GLY A 55 -9.40 -7.44 -3.56
N HIS A 56 -8.81 -7.61 -4.75
CA HIS A 56 -9.48 -7.43 -6.05
C HIS A 56 -9.67 -8.77 -6.79
N ILE A 57 -8.75 -9.17 -7.65
CA ILE A 57 -8.78 -10.39 -8.47
C ILE A 57 -7.59 -11.31 -8.19
N GLU A 58 -6.64 -10.87 -7.37
CA GLU A 58 -5.40 -11.58 -7.11
C GLU A 58 -5.60 -12.82 -6.23
N THR A 59 -4.58 -13.68 -6.24
CA THR A 59 -4.50 -14.86 -5.38
C THR A 59 -3.41 -14.66 -4.31
N PRO A 60 -3.38 -15.48 -3.24
CA PRO A 60 -2.30 -15.43 -2.26
C PRO A 60 -0.89 -15.57 -2.86
N GLU A 61 -0.75 -16.36 -3.93
CA GLU A 61 0.51 -16.55 -4.65
C GLU A 61 0.98 -15.25 -5.32
N HIS A 62 0.05 -14.49 -5.91
CA HIS A 62 0.36 -13.19 -6.49
C HIS A 62 0.82 -12.19 -5.42
N VAL A 63 0.19 -12.20 -4.25
CA VAL A 63 0.59 -11.37 -3.09
C VAL A 63 2.00 -11.75 -2.62
N ALA A 64 2.27 -13.06 -2.47
CA ALA A 64 3.58 -13.54 -2.07
C ALA A 64 4.68 -13.19 -3.09
N ALA A 65 4.39 -13.34 -4.38
CA ALA A 65 5.30 -12.98 -5.48
C ALA A 65 5.60 -11.47 -5.52
N HIS A 66 4.58 -10.63 -5.26
CA HIS A 66 4.76 -9.18 -5.13
C HIS A 66 5.73 -8.85 -3.98
N LEU A 67 5.46 -9.38 -2.77
CA LEU A 67 6.30 -9.14 -1.59
C LEU A 67 7.74 -9.65 -1.80
N HIS A 68 7.91 -10.80 -2.46
CA HIS A 68 9.21 -11.34 -2.82
C HIS A 68 9.96 -10.43 -3.80
N THR A 69 9.27 -9.87 -4.79
CA THR A 69 9.83 -8.91 -5.74
C THR A 69 10.33 -7.65 -5.03
N LEU A 70 9.52 -7.07 -4.13
CA LEU A 70 9.92 -5.90 -3.34
C LEU A 70 11.15 -6.20 -2.47
N ARG A 71 11.15 -7.33 -1.76
CA ARG A 71 12.30 -7.76 -0.95
C ARG A 71 13.57 -7.92 -1.77
N THR A 72 13.46 -8.55 -2.94
CA THR A 72 14.60 -8.77 -3.84
C THR A 72 15.18 -7.46 -4.34
N LEU A 73 14.33 -6.49 -4.71
CA LEU A 73 14.78 -5.17 -5.12
C LEU A 73 15.40 -4.40 -3.95
N GLN A 74 14.81 -4.50 -2.76
CA GLN A 74 15.35 -3.87 -1.56
C GLN A 74 16.74 -4.39 -1.21
N HIS A 75 16.98 -5.71 -1.30
CA HIS A 75 18.32 -6.26 -1.09
C HIS A 75 19.37 -5.72 -2.07
N LYS A 76 18.95 -5.32 -3.28
CA LYS A 76 19.85 -4.80 -4.31
C LYS A 76 20.12 -3.30 -4.18
N THR A 77 19.15 -2.54 -3.67
CA THR A 77 19.14 -1.07 -3.81
C THR A 77 18.96 -0.33 -2.49
N SER A 78 18.40 -0.98 -1.46
CA SER A 78 18.15 -0.42 -0.13
C SER A 78 17.42 0.94 -0.13
N GLY A 79 16.61 1.21 -1.15
CA GLY A 79 16.00 2.52 -1.36
C GLY A 79 14.54 2.65 -0.89
N PHE A 80 13.88 1.54 -0.53
CA PHE A 80 12.53 1.62 0.02
C PHE A 80 12.53 2.10 1.47
N THR A 81 11.67 3.07 1.77
CA THR A 81 11.48 3.62 3.12
C THR A 81 10.34 2.93 3.88
N GLU A 82 9.30 2.52 3.16
CA GLU A 82 8.15 1.82 3.71
C GLU A 82 7.43 0.92 2.68
N PHE A 83 6.64 -0.01 3.20
CA PHE A 83 5.66 -0.78 2.46
C PHE A 83 4.24 -0.40 2.89
N VAL A 84 3.38 -0.14 1.90
CA VAL A 84 2.00 0.32 2.11
C VAL A 84 1.02 -0.63 1.40
N PRO A 85 0.43 -1.59 2.12
CA PRO A 85 -0.71 -2.36 1.60
C PRO A 85 -1.93 -1.44 1.47
N LEU A 86 -2.60 -1.52 0.32
CA LEU A 86 -3.74 -0.69 -0.05
C LEU A 86 -4.95 -1.57 -0.35
N SER A 87 -5.97 -1.54 0.51
CA SER A 87 -7.22 -2.24 0.19
C SER A 87 -7.85 -1.66 -1.08
N PHE A 88 -8.28 -2.57 -1.95
CA PHE A 88 -9.13 -2.23 -3.09
C PHE A 88 -10.47 -1.70 -2.60
N VAL A 89 -10.87 -0.53 -3.11
CA VAL A 89 -12.15 0.10 -2.80
C VAL A 89 -12.97 0.16 -4.09
N ALA A 90 -14.00 -0.67 -4.14
CA ALA A 90 -14.73 -0.97 -5.37
C ALA A 90 -15.74 0.08 -5.81
N SER A 91 -16.26 0.90 -4.88
CA SER A 91 -17.30 1.89 -5.13
C SER A 91 -16.98 2.83 -6.30
N GLU A 92 -15.70 3.12 -6.53
CA GLU A 92 -15.28 4.08 -7.54
C GLU A 92 -14.33 3.52 -8.59
N ALA A 93 -13.92 2.25 -8.46
CA ALA A 93 -13.03 1.62 -9.41
C ALA A 93 -13.79 1.29 -10.72
N PRO A 94 -13.36 1.81 -11.89
CA PRO A 94 -14.00 1.51 -13.17
C PRO A 94 -14.08 0.01 -13.43
N VAL A 95 -13.05 -0.73 -13.00
CA VAL A 95 -12.98 -2.18 -13.15
C VAL A 95 -14.17 -2.91 -12.50
N TYR A 96 -14.61 -2.42 -11.34
CA TYR A 96 -15.72 -2.99 -10.59
C TYR A 96 -17.07 -2.53 -11.12
N LYS A 97 -17.18 -1.28 -11.61
CA LYS A 97 -18.39 -0.75 -12.26
C LYS A 97 -18.70 -1.51 -13.56
N ASP A 98 -17.67 -1.86 -14.32
CA ASP A 98 -17.80 -2.62 -15.58
C ASP A 98 -17.78 -4.15 -15.41
N ARG A 99 -17.78 -4.68 -14.18
CA ARG A 99 -17.69 -6.14 -13.92
C ARG A 99 -18.78 -6.96 -14.63
N ALA A 100 -19.97 -6.37 -14.81
CA ALA A 100 -21.07 -7.02 -15.53
C ALA A 100 -20.75 -7.29 -17.02
N LYS A 101 -19.86 -6.48 -17.62
CA LYS A 101 -19.36 -6.63 -18.98
C LYS A 101 -18.18 -7.61 -19.08
N ARG A 102 -17.54 -7.91 -17.95
CA ARG A 102 -16.36 -8.80 -17.85
C ARG A 102 -16.66 -10.02 -16.99
N LYS A 103 -17.63 -10.84 -17.42
CA LYS A 103 -18.12 -12.02 -16.69
C LYS A 103 -17.03 -13.05 -16.36
N SER A 104 -15.93 -13.08 -17.12
CA SER A 104 -14.78 -13.95 -16.86
C SER A 104 -13.91 -13.50 -15.69
N LEU A 105 -14.01 -12.21 -15.29
CA LEU A 105 -13.18 -11.63 -14.25
C LEU A 105 -13.98 -11.45 -12.96
N GLN A 106 -13.65 -12.26 -11.95
CA GLN A 106 -14.30 -12.18 -10.64
C GLN A 106 -13.72 -11.05 -9.79
N VAL A 107 -14.04 -9.81 -10.16
CA VAL A 107 -13.61 -8.62 -9.42
C VAL A 107 -14.35 -8.53 -8.09
N ARG A 108 -13.61 -8.64 -6.98
CA ARG A 108 -14.15 -8.50 -5.62
C ARG A 108 -14.40 -7.04 -5.28
N SER A 109 -15.24 -6.80 -4.26
CA SER A 109 -15.52 -5.45 -3.78
C SER A 109 -14.43 -4.86 -2.87
N GLY A 110 -13.42 -5.66 -2.53
CA GLY A 110 -12.39 -5.35 -1.54
C GLY A 110 -12.05 -6.58 -0.68
N PRO A 111 -11.01 -6.47 0.16
CA PRO A 111 -10.64 -7.51 1.12
C PRO A 111 -11.63 -7.53 2.30
N THR A 112 -11.76 -8.69 2.93
CA THR A 112 -12.39 -8.85 4.25
C THR A 112 -11.46 -8.32 5.33
N GLY A 113 -11.99 -7.96 6.51
CA GLY A 113 -11.15 -7.51 7.64
C GLY A 113 -10.11 -8.56 8.06
N ARG A 114 -10.40 -9.86 7.90
CA ARG A 114 -9.43 -10.95 8.13
C ARG A 114 -8.27 -10.88 7.13
N GLU A 115 -8.56 -10.67 5.85
CA GLU A 115 -7.51 -10.54 4.84
C GLU A 115 -6.67 -9.29 5.05
N VAL A 116 -7.27 -8.17 5.49
CA VAL A 116 -6.53 -6.96 5.86
C VAL A 116 -5.49 -7.26 6.95
N VAL A 117 -5.89 -7.95 8.01
CA VAL A 117 -4.98 -8.37 9.10
C VAL A 117 -3.90 -9.33 8.59
N LEU A 118 -4.28 -10.34 7.81
CA LEU A 118 -3.34 -11.34 7.27
C LEU A 118 -2.32 -10.70 6.33
N THR A 119 -2.73 -9.80 5.45
CA THR A 119 -1.84 -9.10 4.51
C THR A 119 -0.76 -8.31 5.27
N HIS A 120 -1.13 -7.59 6.33
CA HIS A 120 -0.14 -6.86 7.14
C HIS A 120 0.79 -7.79 7.92
N ALA A 121 0.26 -8.86 8.51
CA ALA A 121 1.07 -9.81 9.27
C ALA A 121 2.07 -10.57 8.38
N VAL A 122 1.62 -11.03 7.21
CA VAL A 122 2.48 -11.70 6.23
C VAL A 122 3.52 -10.73 5.67
N ALA A 123 3.14 -9.50 5.32
CA ALA A 123 4.08 -8.49 4.86
C ALA A 123 5.17 -8.22 5.89
N ARG A 124 4.82 -8.06 7.18
CA ARG A 124 5.79 -7.91 8.27
C ARG A 124 6.77 -9.08 8.32
N ILE A 125 6.29 -10.31 8.23
CA ILE A 125 7.16 -11.51 8.28
C ILE A 125 8.07 -11.55 7.04
N MET A 126 7.52 -11.35 5.85
CA MET A 126 8.28 -11.48 4.60
C MET A 126 9.32 -10.38 4.42
N LEU A 127 9.02 -9.16 4.89
CA LEU A 127 9.86 -7.97 4.73
C LEU A 127 10.73 -7.65 5.96
N ALA A 128 10.68 -8.48 7.01
CA ALA A 128 11.46 -8.30 8.22
C ALA A 128 12.95 -8.11 7.92
N GLY A 129 13.54 -7.03 8.44
CA GLY A 129 14.94 -6.67 8.23
C GLY A 129 15.29 -6.22 6.81
N CYS A 130 14.29 -6.06 5.93
CA CYS A 130 14.46 -5.54 4.57
C CYS A 130 13.77 -4.18 4.41
N ILE A 131 12.49 -4.10 4.77
CA ILE A 131 11.69 -2.88 4.78
C ILE A 131 11.08 -2.75 6.17
N ASP A 132 11.62 -1.84 6.97
CA ASP A 132 11.29 -1.77 8.40
C ASP A 132 9.89 -1.23 8.67
N ASN A 133 9.43 -0.32 7.81
CA ASN A 133 8.14 0.35 7.98
C ASN A 133 7.05 -0.35 7.16
N VAL A 134 6.03 -0.84 7.85
CA VAL A 134 4.77 -1.32 7.26
C VAL A 134 3.69 -0.34 7.69
N GLN A 135 3.17 0.40 6.71
CA GLN A 135 2.24 1.49 6.94
C GLN A 135 0.79 1.02 6.85
N VAL A 136 -0.06 1.53 7.74
CA VAL A 136 -1.51 1.42 7.60
C VAL A 136 -2.04 2.57 6.76
N SER A 137 -2.76 2.25 5.68
CA SER A 137 -3.58 3.24 4.97
C SER A 137 -4.89 3.48 5.72
N TRP A 138 -4.82 4.22 6.84
CA TRP A 138 -6.00 4.50 7.67
C TRP A 138 -7.17 5.19 6.94
N PRO A 139 -7.00 5.97 5.85
CA PRO A 139 -8.16 6.49 5.11
C PRO A 139 -8.97 5.38 4.43
N LYS A 140 -8.35 4.23 4.14
CA LYS A 140 -9.02 3.04 3.60
C LYS A 140 -9.58 2.18 4.73
N GLU A 141 -8.74 1.85 5.70
CA GLU A 141 -9.07 0.86 6.75
C GLU A 141 -9.87 1.44 7.93
N GLY A 142 -9.78 2.75 8.16
CA GLY A 142 -10.27 3.42 9.35
C GLY A 142 -9.35 3.26 10.57
N LEU A 143 -9.49 4.21 11.51
CA LEU A 143 -8.63 4.27 12.70
C LEU A 143 -8.79 3.07 13.64
N ARG A 144 -9.99 2.46 13.67
CA ARG A 144 -10.25 1.27 14.49
C ARG A 144 -9.47 0.05 13.98
N MET A 145 -9.49 -0.17 12.67
CA MET A 145 -8.68 -1.22 12.06
C MET A 145 -7.19 -0.90 12.18
N ALA A 146 -6.79 0.37 12.01
CA ALA A 146 -5.41 0.78 12.21
C ALA A 146 -4.87 0.42 13.60
N GLN A 147 -5.68 0.60 14.66
CA GLN A 147 -5.34 0.17 16.02
C GLN A 147 -5.07 -1.35 16.11
N VAL A 148 -5.90 -2.17 15.46
CA VAL A 148 -5.70 -3.63 15.40
C VAL A 148 -4.40 -3.95 14.65
N LEU A 149 -4.16 -3.30 13.52
CA LEU A 149 -3.01 -3.55 12.65
C LEU A 149 -1.66 -3.20 13.29
N LEU A 150 -1.62 -2.26 14.24
CA LEU A 150 -0.44 -2.00 15.08
C LEU A 150 -0.01 -3.21 15.92
N ASN A 151 -0.90 -4.17 16.14
CA ASN A 151 -0.59 -5.44 16.79
C ASN A 151 -0.42 -6.61 15.82
N CYS A 152 -0.59 -6.36 14.51
CA CYS A 152 -0.51 -7.36 13.46
C CYS A 152 0.54 -7.02 12.40
N GLY A 153 1.58 -6.27 12.78
CA GLY A 153 2.78 -6.06 11.96
C GLY A 153 2.97 -4.64 11.45
N ALA A 154 1.95 -3.78 11.50
CA ALA A 154 2.11 -2.38 11.14
C ALA A 154 2.85 -1.60 12.23
N ASN A 155 3.66 -0.62 11.84
CA ASN A 155 4.36 0.28 12.74
C ASN A 155 4.35 1.74 12.26
N ASP A 156 3.75 2.02 11.10
CA ASP A 156 3.61 3.37 10.56
C ASP A 156 2.11 3.68 10.35
N LEU A 157 1.62 4.77 10.95
CA LEU A 157 0.23 5.24 10.81
C LEU A 157 0.09 6.24 9.66
N GLY A 158 1.12 6.42 8.84
CA GLY A 158 1.13 7.34 7.72
C GLY A 158 1.00 8.81 8.11
N GLY A 159 0.65 9.63 7.12
CA GLY A 159 0.56 11.08 7.27
C GLY A 159 -0.74 11.58 7.91
N VAL A 160 -0.64 12.78 8.48
CA VAL A 160 -1.80 13.63 8.82
C VAL A 160 -2.37 14.14 7.51
N LEU A 161 -3.58 13.68 7.18
CA LEU A 161 -4.31 14.20 6.03
C LEU A 161 -5.22 15.30 6.55
N MET A 162 -5.18 16.48 5.92
CA MET A 162 -6.09 17.59 6.24
C MET A 162 -7.31 17.62 5.31
N ASN A 163 -7.17 17.02 4.11
CA ASN A 163 -8.23 16.85 3.14
C ASN A 163 -7.85 15.70 2.18
N GLU A 164 -8.17 14.46 2.56
CA GLU A 164 -7.96 13.31 1.68
C GLU A 164 -9.09 13.25 0.64
N SER A 165 -8.80 13.68 -0.60
CA SER A 165 -9.78 13.67 -1.69
C SER A 165 -9.69 12.43 -2.58
N ILE A 166 -8.58 11.67 -2.56
CA ILE A 166 -8.32 10.56 -3.50
C ILE A 166 -9.04 9.27 -3.06
N SER A 167 -8.91 8.87 -1.80
CA SER A 167 -9.65 7.78 -1.17
C SER A 167 -11.13 8.12 -1.03
N THR A 168 -11.48 9.39 -0.79
CA THR A 168 -12.89 9.85 -0.86
C THR A 168 -13.45 9.71 -2.27
N ALA A 169 -12.71 10.16 -3.30
CA ALA A 169 -13.08 9.93 -4.70
C ALA A 169 -12.96 8.46 -5.11
N ALA A 170 -12.36 7.60 -4.28
CA ALA A 170 -12.39 6.14 -4.40
C ALA A 170 -13.56 5.50 -3.62
N GLY A 171 -14.32 6.29 -2.86
CA GLY A 171 -15.50 5.90 -2.08
C GLY A 171 -15.21 5.33 -0.69
N ALA A 172 -14.01 5.57 -0.16
CA ALA A 172 -13.71 5.27 1.24
C ALA A 172 -14.54 6.18 2.17
N THR A 173 -15.17 5.58 3.18
CA THR A 173 -16.03 6.29 4.15
C THR A 173 -15.30 6.69 5.43
N HIS A 174 -14.04 6.26 5.60
CA HIS A 174 -13.29 6.45 6.83
C HIS A 174 -12.46 7.73 6.81
N GLY A 175 -13.06 8.85 7.28
CA GLY A 175 -12.37 10.05 7.75
C GLY A 175 -11.53 10.84 6.73
N GLN A 176 -11.86 12.11 6.53
CA GLN A 176 -11.11 13.01 5.63
C GLN A 176 -9.91 13.69 6.30
N CYS A 177 -9.86 13.63 7.63
CA CYS A 177 -8.84 14.28 8.43
C CYS A 177 -8.56 13.49 9.71
N ALA A 178 -7.29 13.24 10.00
CA ALA A 178 -6.85 12.70 11.27
C ALA A 178 -5.77 13.62 11.84
N SER A 179 -6.08 14.33 12.92
CA SER A 179 -5.10 15.19 13.58
C SER A 179 -3.94 14.36 14.16
N PRO A 180 -2.74 14.94 14.33
CA PRO A 180 -1.63 14.28 15.03
C PRO A 180 -2.04 13.75 16.41
N LYS A 181 -2.94 14.46 17.11
CA LYS A 181 -3.48 14.03 18.41
C LYS A 181 -4.30 12.73 18.28
N ALA A 182 -5.13 12.61 17.25
CA ALA A 182 -5.91 11.40 17.01
C ALA A 182 -5.02 10.18 16.70
N LEU A 183 -4.01 10.34 15.84
CA LEU A 183 -3.07 9.25 15.53
C LEU A 183 -2.25 8.83 16.76
N ARG A 184 -1.84 9.79 17.60
CA ARG A 184 -1.19 9.48 18.88
C ARG A 184 -2.09 8.69 19.82
N LEU A 185 -3.37 9.04 19.93
CA LEU A 185 -4.33 8.28 20.74
C LEU A 185 -4.49 6.85 20.23
N VAL A 186 -4.63 6.65 18.91
CA VAL A 186 -4.72 5.31 18.30
C VAL A 186 -3.51 4.45 18.68
N ALA A 187 -2.29 5.00 18.60
CA ALA A 187 -1.09 4.29 19.00
C ALA A 187 -1.06 3.98 20.51
N GLN A 188 -1.39 4.97 21.35
CA GLN A 188 -1.42 4.82 22.81
C GLN A 188 -2.44 3.76 23.25
N ASP A 189 -3.65 3.79 22.70
CA ASP A 189 -4.71 2.84 22.99
C ASP A 189 -4.34 1.42 22.48
N ALA A 190 -3.42 1.30 21.52
CA ALA A 190 -2.84 0.02 21.08
C ALA A 190 -1.64 -0.42 21.95
N GLY A 191 -1.28 0.33 23.00
CA GLY A 191 -0.10 0.07 23.85
C GLY A 191 1.23 0.38 23.17
N ARG A 192 1.24 1.27 22.15
CA ARG A 192 2.43 1.66 21.38
C ARG A 192 2.84 3.10 21.66
N VAL A 193 4.15 3.34 21.60
CA VAL A 193 4.71 4.70 21.69
C VAL A 193 4.66 5.34 20.30
N ALA A 194 3.94 6.44 20.17
CA ALA A 194 3.89 7.21 18.94
C ALA A 194 5.15 8.08 18.79
N VAL A 195 5.85 7.93 17.66
CA VAL A 195 7.02 8.74 17.31
C VAL A 195 6.76 9.42 15.98
N GLN A 196 7.02 10.73 15.90
CA GLN A 196 6.98 11.44 14.62
C GLN A 196 8.28 11.17 13.86
N ARG A 197 8.15 10.60 12.65
CA ARG A 197 9.28 10.35 11.75
C ARG A 197 9.60 11.59 10.90
N ASN A 198 10.88 11.77 10.59
CA ASN A 198 11.37 12.66 9.54
C ASN A 198 11.79 11.85 8.30
N THR A 199 11.85 12.52 7.15
CA THR A 199 12.41 11.95 5.91
C THR A 199 13.92 11.83 5.99
#